data_AF-A0A433KF33-F1
#
_entry.id   AF-A0A433KF33-F1
#
_cell.length_a   1.000
_cell.length_b   1.000
_cell.length_c   1.000
_cell.angle_alpha   90.00
_cell.angle_beta   90.00
_cell.angle_gamma   90.00
#
_symmetry.space_group_name_H-M   'P 1'
#
loop_
_entity.id
_entity.type
_entity.pdbx_description
1 polymer ?
#
loop_
_entity_poly.entity_id
_entity_poly.type
_entity_poly.pdbx_seq_one_letter_code
_entity_poly.pdbx_strand_id
1 'polypeptide(L)' 'MKWKLKDRANDRCIVSDCGEYRISKYTLSGVDLLLVYHASNEIGSAENGNEARKIAVKHKGAV' A
#
# COMPACT_ATOMS: atom_id res chain seq x y z
N MET A 1 -7.57 -1.99 10.28
CA MET A 1 -7.52 -1.14 9.06
C MET A 1 -8.15 -1.94 7.93
N LYS A 2 -9.23 -1.42 7.33
CA LYS A 2 -9.83 -2.05 6.14
C LYS A 2 -9.20 -1.44 4.88
N TRP A 3 -9.17 -2.20 3.80
CA TRP A 3 -8.56 -1.81 2.53
C TRP A 3 -9.61 -1.87 1.42
N LYS A 4 -9.58 -0.89 0.52
CA LYS A 4 -10.44 -0.83 -0.66
C LYS A 4 -9.63 -0.43 -1.88
N LEU A 5 -10.10 -0.79 -3.07
CA LEU A 5 -9.58 -0.23 -4.32
C LEU A 5 -9.81 1.28 -4.32
N LYS A 6 -8.82 2.05 -4.82
CA LYS A 6 -8.93 3.50 -4.95
C LYS A 6 -10.06 3.86 -5.91
N ASP A 7 -10.09 3.21 -7.07
CA ASP A 7 -11.12 3.35 -8.09
C ASP A 7 -11.20 2.06 -8.93
N ARG A 8 -12.29 1.89 -9.67
CA ARG A 8 -12.51 0.67 -10.48
C ARG A 8 -11.59 0.58 -11.70
N ALA A 9 -11.05 1.70 -12.17
CA ALA A 9 -10.16 1.74 -13.32
C ALA A 9 -8.69 1.45 -12.93
N ASN A 10 -8.35 1.60 -11.65
CA ASN A 10 -7.03 1.38 -11.09
C ASN A 10 -7.03 0.24 -10.07
N ASP A 11 -6.89 -0.98 -10.57
CA ASP A 11 -6.72 -2.19 -9.78
C ASP A 11 -5.35 -2.28 -9.09
N ARG A 12 -4.40 -1.38 -9.43
CA ARG A 12 -3.04 -1.34 -8.88
C ARG A 12 -2.92 -0.49 -7.62
N CYS A 13 -3.97 0.21 -7.21
CA CYS A 13 -3.93 1.09 -6.06
C CYS A 13 -5.02 0.74 -5.05
N ILE A 14 -4.63 0.32 -3.85
CA ILE A 14 -5.54 0.18 -2.71
C ILE A 14 -5.26 1.26 -1.68
N VAL A 15 -6.33 1.74 -1.05
CA VAL A 15 -6.30 2.77 -0.02
C VAL A 15 -6.94 2.24 1.25
N SER A 16 -6.48 2.71 2.39
CA SER A 16 -7.10 2.41 3.67
C SER A 16 -8.48 3.07 3.79
N ASP A 17 -9.30 2.55 4.69
CA ASP A 17 -10.56 3.16 5.12
C ASP A 17 -10.38 4.56 5.71
N CYS A 18 -9.27 4.82 6.41
CA CYS A 18 -8.93 6.16 6.90
C CYS A 18 -8.39 7.12 5.82
N GLY A 19 -8.09 6.64 4.61
CA GLY A 19 -7.61 7.46 3.49
C GLY A 19 -6.15 7.91 3.59
N GLU A 20 -5.47 7.69 4.70
CA GLU A 20 -4.09 8.14 4.94
C GLU A 20 -3.03 7.20 4.37
N TYR A 21 -3.37 5.92 4.20
CA TYR A 21 -2.46 4.88 3.72
C TYR A 21 -2.84 4.44 2.31
N ARG A 22 -1.82 4.19 1.50
CA ARG A 22 -1.96 3.72 0.12
C ARG A 22 -0.93 2.62 -0.15
N ILE A 23 -1.36 1.53 -0.77
CA ILE A 23 -0.46 0.53 -1.33
C ILE A 23 -0.61 0.58 -2.85
N SER A 24 0.50 0.80 -3.55
CA SER A 24 0.58 0.87 -5.00
C SER A 24 1.37 -0.30 -5.55
N LYS A 25 0.79 -1.05 -6.48
CA LYS A 25 1.45 -2.11 -7.22
C LYS A 25 2.24 -1.50 -8.38
N TYR A 26 3.50 -1.87 -8.50
CA TYR A 26 4.43 -1.45 -9.53
C TYR A 26 5.11 -2.69 -10.10
N THR A 27 5.16 -2.81 -11.42
CA THR A 27 5.85 -3.94 -12.09
C THR A 27 7.08 -3.38 -12.81
N LEU A 28 8.27 -3.83 -12.41
CA LEU A 28 9.54 -3.47 -13.03
C LEU A 28 10.21 -4.71 -13.59
N SER A 29 10.44 -4.75 -14.90
CA SER A 29 11.13 -5.86 -15.56
C SER A 29 10.55 -7.24 -15.23
N GLY A 30 9.22 -7.33 -15.09
CA GLY A 30 8.51 -8.56 -14.74
C GLY A 30 8.41 -8.87 -13.25
N VAL A 31 9.01 -8.06 -12.38
CA VAL A 31 8.92 -8.20 -10.92
C VAL A 31 7.84 -7.28 -10.37
N ASP A 32 6.90 -7.85 -9.62
CA ASP A 32 5.86 -7.09 -8.92
C ASP A 32 6.38 -6.61 -7.55
N LEU A 33 6.33 -5.30 -7.34
CA LEU A 33 6.64 -4.65 -6.08
C LEU A 33 5.42 -3.86 -5.59
N LEU A 34 5.21 -3.84 -4.29
CA LEU A 34 4.15 -3.08 -3.64
C LEU A 34 4.78 -2.00 -2.78
N LEU A 35 4.56 -0.75 -3.16
CA LEU A 35 5.02 0.43 -2.42
C LEU A 35 3.93 0.89 -1.46
N VAL A 36 4.32 1.13 -0.22
CA VAL A 36 3.42 1.56 0.86
C VAL A 36 3.67 3.02 1.17
N TYR A 37 2.62 3.82 1.15
CA TYR A 37 2.65 5.25 1.41
C TYR A 37 1.80 5.63 2.61
N HIS A 38 2.24 6.64 3.35
CA HIS A 38 1.48 7.35 4.38
C HIS A 38 1.61 8.87 4.14
N ALA A 39 0.49 9.58 4.02
CA ALA A 39 0.48 11.04 3.76
C ALA A 39 1.41 11.48 2.60
N SER A 40 1.44 10.69 1.52
CA SER A 40 2.31 10.85 0.33
C SER A 40 3.79 10.52 0.51
N ASN A 41 4.24 10.16 1.71
CA ASN A 41 5.59 9.66 1.94
C ASN A 41 5.65 8.13 1.80
N GLU A 42 6.66 7.61 1.12
CA GLU A 42 6.92 6.18 1.09
C GLU A 42 7.43 5.72 2.46
N ILE A 43 6.80 4.69 3.02
CA ILE A 43 7.14 4.12 4.33
C ILE A 43 7.70 2.69 4.22
N GLY A 44 7.73 2.14 3.00
CA GLY A 44 8.37 0.86 2.71
C GLY A 44 7.82 0.19 1.46
N SER A 45 8.43 -0.96 1.13
CA SER A 45 8.09 -1.79 -0.01
C SER A 45 7.92 -3.26 0.40
N ALA A 46 7.17 -4.02 -0.37
CA ALA A 46 6.96 -5.46 -0.16
C ALA A 46 6.75 -6.21 -1.49
N GLU A 47 6.93 -7.52 -1.48
CA GLU A 47 6.71 -8.38 -2.67
C GLU A 47 5.27 -8.88 -2.76
N ASN A 48 4.52 -8.82 -1.65
CA ASN A 48 3.13 -9.26 -1.61
C ASN A 48 2.21 -8.36 -0.75
N GLY A 49 0.90 -8.49 -0.99
CA GLY A 49 -0.11 -7.63 -0.37
C GLY A 49 -0.20 -7.78 1.15
N ASN A 50 0.10 -8.96 1.69
CA ASN A 50 0.04 -9.20 3.14
C ASN A 50 1.17 -8.49 3.87
N GLU A 51 2.39 -8.53 3.33
CA GLU A 51 3.54 -7.78 3.85
C GLU A 51 3.34 -6.27 3.76
N ALA A 52 2.87 -5.77 2.62
CA ALA A 52 2.57 -4.35 2.45
C ALA A 52 1.57 -3.84 3.52
N ARG A 53 0.55 -4.64 3.83
CA ARG A 53 -0.42 -4.33 4.89
C ARG A 53 0.21 -4.36 6.28
N LYS A 54 1.13 -5.29 6.55
CA LYS A 54 1.87 -5.34 7.83
C LYS A 54 2.74 -4.11 8.02
N ILE A 55 3.40 -3.60 6.96
CA ILE A 55 4.18 -2.36 7.00
C ILE A 55 3.29 -1.18 7.42
N ALA A 56 2.14 -1.01 6.77
CA ALA A 56 1.19 0.04 7.12
C ALA A 56 0.67 -0.06 8.56
N VAL A 57 0.31 -1.26 9.02
CA VAL A 57 -0.15 -1.49 10.40
C VAL A 57 0.94 -1.23 11.42
N LYS A 58 2.18 -1.68 11.14
CA LYS A 58 3.33 -1.45 12.01
C LYS A 58 3.64 0.04 12.13
N HIS A 59 3.65 0.76 11.01
CA HIS A 59 3.84 2.21 11.02
C HIS A 59 2.74 2.92 11.80
N LYS A 60 1.47 2.51 11.66
CA LYS A 60 0.36 3.09 12.42
C LYS A 60 0.51 2.91 13.94
N GLY A 61 1.09 1.81 14.40
CA GLY A 61 1.33 1.59 15.83
C GLY A 61 2.57 2.31 16.38
N ALA A 62 3.42 2.86 15.51
CA ALA A 62 4.63 3.59 15.87
C ALA A 62 4.43 5.12 15.89
N VAL A 63 3.30 5.60 15.38
CA VAL A 63 2.85 7.01 15.34
C VAL A 63 1.72 7.19 16.33
#